data_AF-A0A6I2KUU6-F1
#
_entry.id   AF-A0A6I2KUU6-F1
#
_cell.length_a   1.000
_cell.length_b   1.000
_cell.length_c   1.000
_cell.angle_alpha   90.00
_cell.angle_beta   90.00
_cell.angle_gamma   90.00
#
_symmetry.space_group_name_H-M   'P 1'
#
loop_
_entity.id
_entity.type
_entity.pdbx_description
1 polymer ?
#
loop_
_entity_poly.entity_id
_entity_poly.type
_entity_poly.pdbx_seq_one_letter_code
_entity_poly.pdbx_strand_id
1 'polypeptide(L)'
;MSISISGSSSVSSTGSQGQIERLQASIKNLQKQAQSLQKQLRESTDTDEQKILTKEIMDIQRQIQMQEQQIANIQQQEQQKQEARDKINGTSTSGSTVNDTKAS
;
A
#
# COMPACT_ATOMS: atom_id res chain seq x y z
N MET A 1 -3.62 -28.67 -31.54
CA MET A 1 -2.48 -28.22 -30.71
C MET A 1 -2.96 -27.04 -29.90
N SER A 2 -3.22 -27.26 -28.61
CA SER A 2 -3.77 -26.25 -27.70
C SER A 2 -2.62 -25.42 -27.13
N ILE A 3 -2.48 -24.20 -27.61
CA ILE A 3 -1.55 -23.22 -27.03
C ILE A 3 -2.18 -22.68 -25.76
N SER A 4 -1.86 -23.32 -24.63
CA SER A 4 -2.15 -22.81 -23.29
C SER A 4 -1.26 -21.59 -23.05
N ILE A 5 -1.81 -20.40 -23.28
CA ILE A 5 -1.21 -19.15 -22.84
C ILE A 5 -1.49 -19.08 -21.33
N SER A 6 -0.63 -19.72 -20.55
CA SER A 6 -0.56 -19.53 -19.11
C SER A 6 -0.11 -18.09 -18.86
N GLY A 7 -1.10 -17.20 -18.74
CA GLY A 7 -0.92 -15.81 -18.40
C GLY A 7 -0.14 -15.70 -17.10
N SER A 8 1.11 -15.27 -17.23
CA SER A 8 1.95 -14.80 -16.13
C SER A 8 1.26 -13.62 -15.46
N SER A 9 0.63 -13.86 -14.30
CA SER A 9 -0.07 -12.81 -13.57
C SER A 9 0.18 -12.83 -12.06
N SER A 10 1.41 -13.11 -11.62
CA SER A 10 1.80 -13.01 -10.19
C SER A 10 2.86 -11.94 -9.88
N VAL A 11 3.54 -11.36 -10.88
CA VAL A 11 4.71 -10.49 -10.66
C VAL A 11 4.43 -9.12 -10.01
N SER A 12 3.17 -8.69 -9.89
CA SER A 12 2.89 -7.30 -9.49
C SER A 12 2.34 -7.09 -8.08
N SER A 13 1.95 -8.14 -7.35
CA SER A 13 1.49 -8.01 -5.96
C SER A 13 2.67 -7.98 -4.96
N THR A 14 3.74 -8.74 -5.24
CA THR A 14 4.91 -8.84 -4.34
C THR A 14 5.68 -7.52 -4.23
N GLY A 15 5.70 -6.70 -5.29
CA GLY A 15 6.37 -5.40 -5.30
C GLY A 15 5.68 -4.37 -4.40
N SER A 16 4.34 -4.28 -4.49
CA SER A 16 3.51 -3.36 -3.70
C SER A 16 3.57 -3.69 -2.20
N GLN A 17 3.54 -4.99 -1.86
CA GLN A 17 3.66 -5.44 -0.46
C GLN A 17 5.02 -5.09 0.15
N GLY A 18 6.12 -5.34 -0.57
CA GLY A 18 7.46 -4.98 -0.09
C GLY A 18 7.65 -3.46 0.05
N GLN A 19 6.96 -2.64 -0.74
CA GLN A 19 6.98 -1.19 -0.58
C GLN A 19 6.22 -0.74 0.68
N ILE A 20 5.04 -1.32 0.95
CA ILE A 20 4.27 -1.05 2.17
C ILE A 20 5.08 -1.40 3.41
N GLU A 21 5.76 -2.54 3.43
CA GLU A 21 6.59 -2.96 4.57
C GLU A 21 7.75 -2.00 4.83
N ARG A 22 8.42 -1.51 3.78
CA ARG A 22 9.47 -0.49 3.93
C ARG A 22 8.92 0.83 4.47
N LEU A 23 7.76 1.27 3.98
CA LEU A 23 7.09 2.48 4.48
C LEU A 23 6.70 2.32 5.96
N GLN A 24 6.13 1.18 6.35
CA GLN A 24 5.79 0.88 7.74
C GLN A 24 7.02 0.86 8.66
N ALA A 25 8.13 0.29 8.19
CA ALA A 25 9.39 0.32 8.93
C ALA A 25 9.92 1.76 9.11
N SER A 26 9.83 2.59 8.07
CA SER A 26 10.18 4.01 8.14
C SER A 26 9.28 4.75 9.15
N ILE A 27 7.97 4.54 9.11
CA ILE A 27 7.01 5.15 10.06
C ILE A 27 7.40 4.80 11.49
N LYS A 28 7.68 3.52 11.78
CA LYS A 28 8.11 3.09 13.12
C LYS A 28 9.39 3.79 13.59
N ASN A 29 10.35 3.99 12.70
CA ASN A 29 11.59 4.70 13.04
C ASN A 29 11.33 6.19 13.32
N LEU A 30 10.51 6.83 12.49
CA LEU A 30 10.09 8.23 12.68
C LEU A 30 9.33 8.41 14.00
N GLN A 31 8.44 7.48 14.35
CA GLN A 31 7.72 7.50 15.63
C GLN A 31 8.67 7.42 16.83
N LYS A 32 9.69 6.56 16.76
CA LYS A 32 10.72 6.47 17.81
C LYS A 32 11.52 7.77 17.92
N GLN A 33 11.88 8.38 16.79
CA GLN A 33 12.58 9.65 16.77
C GLN A 33 11.73 10.77 17.39
N ALA A 34 10.44 10.87 17.02
CA ALA A 34 9.52 11.82 17.61
C ALA A 34 9.38 11.63 19.13
N GLN A 35 9.30 10.39 19.61
CA GLN A 35 9.26 10.11 21.06
C GLN A 35 10.54 10.56 21.77
N SER A 36 11.70 10.35 21.16
CA SER A 36 12.98 10.81 21.71
C SER A 36 13.01 12.34 21.82
N LEU A 37 12.60 13.04 20.76
CA LEU A 37 12.54 14.51 20.76
C LEU A 37 11.49 15.04 21.74
N GLN A 38 10.35 14.36 21.89
CA GLN A 38 9.34 14.71 22.89
C GLN A 38 9.88 14.57 24.32
N LYS A 39 10.72 13.56 24.57
CA LYS A 39 11.39 13.41 25.86
C LYS A 39 12.38 14.55 26.10
N GLN A 40 13.21 14.88 25.11
CA GLN A 40 14.13 16.01 25.18
C GLN A 40 13.39 17.34 25.40
N LEU A 41 12.26 17.54 24.72
CA LEU A 41 11.43 18.73 24.88
C LEU A 41 10.93 18.91 26.32
N ARG A 42 10.59 17.81 27.01
CA ARG A 42 10.16 17.82 28.41
C ARG A 42 11.31 18.09 29.39
N GLU A 43 12.53 17.73 29.01
CA GLU A 43 13.74 17.87 29.82
C GLU A 43 14.43 19.22 29.58
N SER A 44 14.21 19.85 28.43
CA SER A 44 14.77 21.14 28.07
C SER A 44 14.12 22.27 28.88
N THR A 45 14.96 23.17 29.40
CA THR A 45 14.55 24.38 30.13
C THR A 45 14.73 25.65 29.29
N ASP A 46 15.38 25.53 28.12
CA ASP A 46 15.65 26.63 27.20
C ASP A 46 14.47 26.83 26.24
N THR A 47 13.93 28.05 26.18
CA THR A 47 12.76 28.36 25.37
C THR A 47 13.03 28.27 23.87
N ASP A 48 14.25 28.56 23.41
CA ASP A 48 14.60 28.49 22.00
C ASP A 48 14.88 27.04 21.57
N GLU A 49 15.52 26.25 22.43
CA GLU A 49 15.66 24.81 22.22
C GLU A 49 14.27 24.13 22.14
N GLN A 50 13.35 24.47 23.04
CA GLN A 50 11.98 23.94 23.01
C GLN A 50 11.25 24.25 21.71
N LYS A 51 11.42 25.45 21.13
CA LYS A 51 10.82 25.80 19.82
C LYS A 51 11.38 24.94 18.70
N ILE A 52 12.70 24.72 18.69
CA ILE A 52 13.37 23.89 17.67
C ILE A 52 12.85 22.46 17.77
N LEU A 53 12.88 21.87 18.97
CA LEU A 53 12.39 20.51 19.20
C LEU A 53 10.92 20.35 18.83
N THR A 54 10.08 21.33 19.16
CA THR A 54 8.66 21.33 18.77
C THR A 54 8.49 21.31 17.25
N LYS A 55 9.26 22.14 16.54
CA LYS A 55 9.23 22.19 15.08
C LYS A 55 9.67 20.86 14.46
N GLU A 56 10.76 20.28 14.95
CA GLU A 56 11.24 18.99 14.46
C GLU A 56 10.22 17.86 14.68
N ILE A 57 9.55 17.84 15.84
CA ILE A 57 8.47 16.89 16.13
C ILE A 57 7.33 17.07 15.13
N MET A 58 6.92 18.30 14.83
CA MET A 58 5.86 18.58 13.86
C MET A 58 6.24 18.15 12.44
N ASP A 59 7.49 18.38 12.03
CA ASP A 59 7.99 17.98 10.72
C ASP A 59 8.01 16.44 10.58
N ILE A 60 8.44 15.71 11.63
CA ILE A 60 8.39 14.25 11.67
C ILE A 60 6.94 13.75 11.61
N GLN A 61 6.02 14.36 12.35
CA GLN A 61 4.60 14.00 12.30
C GLN A 61 4.01 14.19 10.90
N ARG A 62 4.37 15.27 10.21
CA ARG A 62 3.97 15.49 8.80
C ARG A 62 4.54 14.41 7.89
N GLN A 63 5.80 14.02 8.09
CA GLN A 63 6.41 12.96 7.30
C GLN A 63 5.72 11.60 7.50
N ILE A 64 5.33 11.28 8.73
CA ILE A 64 4.53 10.09 9.04
C ILE A 64 3.20 10.12 8.27
N GLN A 65 2.46 11.22 8.33
CA GLN A 65 1.17 11.34 7.63
C GLN A 65 1.32 11.15 6.10
N MET A 66 2.37 11.71 5.50
CA MET A 66 2.63 11.50 4.08
C MET A 66 2.91 10.04 3.75
N GLN A 67 3.67 9.32 4.58
CA GLN A 67 3.94 7.89 4.39
C GLN A 67 2.68 7.03 4.59
N GLU A 68 1.83 7.37 5.56
CA GLU A 68 0.54 6.71 5.77
C GLU A 68 -0.39 6.90 4.56
N GLN A 69 -0.43 8.11 3.99
CA GLN A 69 -1.20 8.39 2.79
C GLN A 69 -0.66 7.61 1.57
N GLN A 70 0.65 7.45 1.45
CA GLN A 70 1.25 6.61 0.42
C GLN A 70 0.84 5.14 0.56
N ILE A 71 0.82 4.59 1.78
CA ILE A 71 0.35 3.23 2.03
C ILE A 71 -1.12 3.09 1.61
N ALA A 72 -1.98 4.03 2.00
CA ALA A 72 -3.40 4.00 1.64
C ALA A 72 -3.60 4.01 0.12
N ASN A 73 -2.85 4.84 -0.61
CA ASN A 73 -2.91 4.91 -2.06
C ASN A 73 -2.47 3.58 -2.72
N ILE A 74 -1.39 2.95 -2.22
CA ILE A 74 -0.92 1.66 -2.75
C ILE A 74 -1.98 0.58 -2.51
N GLN A 75 -2.56 0.53 -1.31
CA GLN A 75 -3.61 -0.44 -0.97
C GLN A 75 -4.85 -0.27 -1.85
N GLN A 76 -5.29 0.96 -2.07
CA GLN A 76 -6.43 1.26 -2.94
C GLN A 76 -6.17 0.84 -4.40
N GLN A 77 -4.96 1.07 -4.91
CA GLN A 77 -4.58 0.66 -6.27
C GLN A 77 -4.58 -0.86 -6.43
N GLU A 78 -4.04 -1.59 -5.44
CA GLU A 78 -4.06 -3.05 -5.46
C GLU A 78 -5.49 -3.60 -5.39
N GLN A 79 -6.37 -3.00 -4.59
CA GLN A 79 -7.78 -3.39 -4.51
C GLN A 79 -8.51 -3.20 -5.86
N GLN A 80 -8.37 -2.03 -6.49
CA GLN A 80 -8.98 -1.77 -7.80
C GLN A 80 -8.49 -2.74 -8.88
N LYS A 81 -7.20 -3.09 -8.83
CA LYS A 81 -6.61 -4.04 -9.75
C LYS A 81 -7.10 -5.47 -9.52
N GLN A 82 -7.32 -5.87 -8.28
CA GLN A 82 -7.92 -7.16 -7.94
C GLN A 82 -9.36 -7.22 -8.45
N GLU A 83 -10.18 -6.19 -8.19
CA GLU A 83 -11.55 -6.11 -8.69
C GLU A 83 -11.62 -6.15 -10.22
N ALA A 84 -10.69 -5.49 -10.92
CA ALA A 84 -10.61 -5.54 -12.37
C ALA A 84 -10.28 -6.95 -12.87
N ARG A 85 -9.37 -7.67 -12.21
CA ARG A 85 -9.04 -9.07 -12.52
C ARG A 85 -10.23 -10.00 -12.31
N ASP A 86 -10.95 -9.84 -11.20
CA ASP A 86 -12.10 -10.68 -10.88
C ASP A 86 -13.25 -10.48 -11.88
N LYS A 87 -13.47 -9.24 -12.35
CA LYS A 87 -14.43 -8.94 -13.42
C LYS A 87 -14.07 -9.63 -14.75
N ILE A 88 -12.79 -9.59 -15.15
CA ILE A 88 -12.32 -10.21 -16.39
C ILE A 88 -12.43 -11.75 -16.32
N ASN A 89 -12.03 -12.33 -15.19
CA ASN A 89 -12.09 -13.77 -14.97
C ASN A 89 -13.54 -14.29 -14.82
N GLY A 90 -14.45 -13.49 -14.25
CA GLY A 90 -15.88 -13.81 -14.15
C GLY A 90 -16.61 -13.79 -15.50
N THR A 91 -16.14 -13.01 -16.48
CA THR A 91 -16.72 -12.98 -17.83
C THR A 91 -16.26 -14.10 -18.77
N SER A 92 -15.24 -14.89 -18.39
CA SER A 92 -14.69 -15.95 -19.25
C SER A 92 -15.32 -17.33 -19.06
N THR A 93 -16.24 -17.51 -18.10
CA THR A 93 -16.88 -18.81 -17.80
C THR A 93 -18.35 -18.93 -18.23
N SER A 94 -18.97 -17.91 -18.83
CA SER A 94 -20.35 -17.95 -19.35
C SER A 94 -20.45 -17.87 -20.88
N GLY A 95 -19.58 -18.62 -21.57
CA GLY A 95 -19.58 -18.74 -23.03
C GLY A 95 -19.49 -20.18 -23.51
N SER A 96 -20.31 -21.09 -22.96
CA SER A 96 -20.49 -22.43 -23.54
C SER A 96 -21.89 -22.96 -23.30
N THR A 97 -22.85 -22.41 -24.03
CA THR A 97 -24.11 -23.04 -24.44
C THR A 97 -24.50 -22.23 -25.69
N VAL A 98 -24.74 -22.76 -26.88
CA VAL A 98 -25.64 -23.83 -27.31
C VAL A 98 -25.18 -24.20 -28.73
N ASN A 99 -25.27 -25.47 -29.13
CA ASN A 99 -25.79 -25.80 -30.46
C ASN A 99 -26.43 -27.20 -30.40
N ASP A 100 -27.75 -27.18 -30.20
CA ASP A 100 -28.66 -28.21 -30.68
C ASP A 100 -28.34 -28.56 -32.14
N THR A 101 -28.21 -29.84 -32.48
CA THR A 101 -28.61 -30.33 -33.79
C THR A 101 -29.19 -31.72 -33.65
N LYS A 102 -30.51 -31.74 -33.54
CA LYS A 102 -31.42 -32.85 -33.79
C LYS A 102 -31.41 -33.17 -35.29
N ALA A 103 -31.03 -34.39 -35.66
CA ALA A 103 -31.39 -35.05 -36.92
C ALA A 103 -31.20 -36.56 -36.66
N SER A 104 -32.29 -37.26 -36.33
CA SER A 104 -33.09 -38.11 -37.23
C SER A 104 -32.44 -39.47 -37.49
#